data_AF-A0A3N5P7T6-F1
#
_entry.id   AF-A0A3N5P7T6-F1
#
_cell.length_a   1.000
_cell.length_b   1.000
_cell.length_c   1.000
_cell.angle_alpha   90.00
_cell.angle_beta   90.00
_cell.angle_gamma   90.00
#
_symmetry.space_group_name_H-M   'P 1'
#
loop_
_entity.id
_entity.type
_entity.pdbx_description
1 polymer ?
#
loop_
_entity_poly.entity_id
_entity_poly.type
_entity_poly.pdbx_seq_one_letter_code
_entity_poly.pdbx_strand_id
1 'polypeptide(L)' 'MTRNEAARVLILTPQLPYPPHQGTTIRNYNLIAGLARRHEVHLLSFGDPEKSQGTPLADLCRSVKVERDPQSRKRQR' A
#
# COMPACT_ATOMS: atom_id res chain seq x y z
N MET A 1 29.28 -3.58 6.30
CA MET A 1 28.32 -4.66 6.64
C MET A 1 26.92 -4.25 6.19
N THR A 2 26.57 -4.43 4.91
CA THR A 2 25.18 -4.29 4.46
C THR A 2 24.55 -5.66 4.52
N ARG A 3 23.67 -5.88 5.51
CA ARG A 3 22.92 -7.13 5.64
C ARG A 3 21.93 -7.17 4.48
N ASN A 4 22.33 -7.80 3.36
CA ASN A 4 21.54 -7.97 2.14
C ASN A 4 20.55 -9.15 2.28
N GLU A 5 19.92 -9.28 3.45
CA GLU A 5 18.92 -10.32 3.69
C GLU A 5 17.53 -9.80 3.34
N ALA A 6 16.69 -10.66 2.77
CA ALA A 6 15.30 -10.36 2.50
C ALA A 6 14.57 -10.05 3.81
N ALA A 7 14.01 -8.85 3.93
CA ALA A 7 13.22 -8.40 5.08
C ALA A 7 11.72 -8.55 4.83
N ARG A 8 10.95 -8.55 5.92
CA ARG A 8 9.49 -8.44 5.90
C ARG A 8 9.11 -6.99 6.22
N VAL A 9 8.50 -6.31 5.26
CA VAL A 9 8.21 -4.88 5.32
C VAL A 9 6.71 -4.66 5.35
N LEU A 10 6.20 -3.95 6.36
CA LEU A 10 4.84 -3.45 6.37
C LEU A 10 4.82 -1.99 5.92
N ILE A 11 4.13 -1.70 4.83
CA ILE A 11 3.90 -0.36 4.32
C ILE A 11 2.51 0.09 4.76
N LEU A 12 2.47 1.23 5.46
CA LEU A 12 1.23 1.88 5.89
C LEU A 12 0.98 3.10 5.02
N THR A 13 -0.21 3.20 4.42
CA THR A 13 -0.60 4.39 3.65
C THR A 13 -1.95 4.94 4.10
N PRO A 14 -2.12 6.27 4.16
CA PRO A 14 -3.40 6.89 4.55
C PRO A 14 -4.49 6.72 3.49
N GLN A 15 -4.11 6.42 2.25
CA GLN A 15 -5.00 6.11 1.14
C GLN A 15 -4.41 4.95 0.35
N LEU A 16 -5.25 4.12 -0.26
CA LEU A 16 -4.83 3.10 -1.22
C LEU A 16 -3.91 3.72 -2.30
N PRO A 17 -2.69 3.19 -2.51
CA PRO A 17 -1.71 3.76 -3.44
C PRO A 17 -2.00 3.40 -4.91
N TYR A 18 -3.20 2.90 -5.21
CA TYR A 18 -3.66 2.56 -6.55
C TYR A 18 -5.11 3.06 -6.74
N PRO A 19 -5.48 3.55 -7.93
CA PRO A 19 -4.60 3.79 -9.09
C PRO A 19 -3.63 4.98 -8.86
N PRO A 20 -2.40 4.95 -9.42
CA PRO A 20 -1.36 5.93 -9.16
C PRO A 20 -1.55 7.19 -10.05
N HIS A 21 -2.61 7.95 -9.80
CA HIS A 21 -2.91 9.17 -10.58
C HIS A 21 -2.39 10.46 -9.94
N GLN A 22 -2.05 10.43 -8.66
CA GLN A 22 -1.61 11.59 -7.87
C GLN A 22 -0.20 11.38 -7.34
N GLY A 23 0.55 12.47 -7.13
CA GLY A 23 1.97 12.42 -6.74
C GLY A 23 2.25 11.49 -5.55
N THR A 24 1.43 11.55 -4.50
CA THR A 24 1.56 10.68 -3.32
C THR A 24 1.30 9.21 -3.65
N THR A 25 0.24 8.91 -4.41
CA THR A 25 -0.10 7.53 -4.83
C THR A 25 0.96 6.96 -5.77
N ILE A 26 1.50 7.77 -6.69
CA ILE A 26 2.59 7.40 -7.61
C ILE A 26 3.85 7.04 -6.82
N ARG A 27 4.24 7.89 -5.86
CA ARG A 27 5.43 7.65 -5.03
C ARG A 27 5.28 6.35 -4.24
N ASN A 28 4.15 6.18 -3.55
CA ASN A 28 3.94 5.01 -2.70
C ASN A 28 3.88 3.72 -3.52
N TYR A 29 3.21 3.74 -4.69
CA TYR A 29 3.18 2.60 -5.61
C TYR A 29 4.59 2.20 -6.07
N ASN A 30 5.41 3.16 -6.50
CA ASN A 30 6.77 2.86 -6.96
C ASN A 30 7.70 2.40 -5.83
N LEU A 31 7.50 2.88 -4.60
CA LEU A 31 8.23 2.36 -3.43
C LEU A 31 7.86 0.90 -3.15
N ILE A 32 6.56 0.56 -3.17
CA ILE A 32 6.07 -0.82 -3.03
C ILE A 32 6.71 -1.70 -4.11
N ALA A 33 6.60 -1.30 -5.38
CA ALA A 33 7.17 -2.06 -6.49
C ALA A 33 8.69 -2.21 -6.37
N GLY A 34 9.38 -1.16 -5.93
CA GLY A 34 10.83 -1.17 -5.71
C GLY A 34 11.25 -2.17 -4.63
N LEU A 35 10.54 -2.18 -3.50
CA LEU A 35 10.78 -3.05 -2.34
C LEU A 35 10.43 -4.51 -2.62
N ALA A 36 9.31 -4.75 -3.32
CA ALA A 36 8.83 -6.09 -3.67
C ALA A 36 9.84 -6.91 -4.47
N ARG A 37 10.76 -6.25 -5.19
CA ARG A 37 11.83 -6.93 -5.94
C ARG A 37 12.80 -7.72 -5.07
N ARG A 38 12.93 -7.39 -3.78
CA ARG A 38 13.93 -7.99 -2.87
C ARG A 38 13.39 -8.34 -1.49
N HIS A 39 12.19 -7.88 -1.14
CA HIS A 39 11.62 -8.01 0.19
C HIS A 39 10.19 -8.51 0.13
N GLU A 40 9.77 -9.21 1.18
CA GLU A 40 8.36 -9.57 1.37
C GLU A 40 7.63 -8.31 1.84
N VAL A 41 6.75 -7.78 1.00
CA VAL A 41 6.01 -6.55 1.30
C VAL A 41 4.58 -6.87 1.69
N HIS A 42 4.12 -6.30 2.79
CA HIS A 42 2.71 -6.25 3.19
C HIS A 42 2.23 -4.80 3.09
N LEU A 43 1.00 -4.61 2.61
CA LEU A 43 0.36 -3.30 2.53
C LEU A 43 -0.85 -3.25 3.44
N LEU A 44 -0.93 -2.22 4.28
CA LEU A 44 -2.14 -1.80 4.97
C LEU A 44 -2.47 -0.36 4.57
N SER A 45 -3.66 -0.15 4.02
CA SER A 45 -4.15 1.17 3.62
C SER A 45 -5.52 1.46 4.23
N PHE A 46 -5.87 2.74 4.31
CA PHE A 46 -7.26 3.14 4.55
C PHE A 46 -7.98 3.44 3.24
N GLY A 47 -9.26 3.08 3.16
CA GLY A 47 -10.10 3.32 1.97
C GLY A 47 -11.23 2.31 1.82
N ASP A 48 -11.64 2.11 0.58
CA ASP A 48 -12.67 1.13 0.21
C ASP A 48 -12.01 -0.21 -0.14
N PRO A 49 -12.28 -1.31 0.60
CA PRO A 49 -11.69 -2.62 0.32
C PRO A 49 -11.96 -3.15 -1.09
N GLU A 50 -13.11 -2.81 -1.67
CA GLU A 50 -13.46 -3.27 -3.03
C GLU A 50 -12.48 -2.70 -4.07
N LYS A 51 -11.95 -1.50 -3.84
CA LYS A 51 -10.99 -0.85 -4.74
C LYS A 51 -9.61 -1.50 -4.76
N SER A 52 -9.32 -2.40 -3.82
CA SER A 52 -8.05 -3.15 -3.80
C SER A 52 -8.07 -4.41 -4.66
N GLN A 53 -9.27 -4.90 -5.01
CA GLN A 53 -9.44 -6.12 -5.78
C GLN A 53 -9.01 -5.92 -7.24
N GLY A 54 -8.36 -6.93 -7.82
CA GLY A 54 -7.91 -6.87 -9.22
C GLY A 54 -6.83 -5.82 -9.50
N THR A 55 -6.21 -5.24 -8.46
CA THR A 55 -5.12 -4.27 -8.63
C THR A 55 -3.76 -4.97 -8.71
N PRO A 56 -2.77 -4.36 -9.36
CA PRO A 56 -1.39 -4.87 -9.37
C PRO A 56 -0.76 -5.00 -7.97
N LEU A 57 -1.35 -4.39 -6.94
CA LEU A 57 -0.87 -4.51 -5.56
C LEU A 57 -0.92 -5.96 -5.06
N ALA A 58 -1.80 -6.81 -5.61
CA ALA A 58 -1.87 -8.23 -5.27
C ALA A 58 -0.62 -9.00 -5.71
N ASP A 59 0.02 -8.59 -6.82
CA ASP A 59 1.23 -9.23 -7.32
C ASP A 59 2.50 -8.66 -6.65
N LEU A 60 2.43 -7.40 -6.20
CA LEU A 60 3.55 -6.71 -5.56
C LEU A 60 3.66 -7.00 -4.07
N CYS A 61 2.54 -7.29 -3.39
CA CYS A 61 2.49 -7.47 -1.95
C CYS A 61 2.09 -8.90 -1.59
N ARG A 62 2.78 -9.49 -0.61
CA ARG A 62 2.40 -10.77 0.00
C ARG A 62 1.01 -10.72 0.64
N SER A 63 0.60 -9.56 1.14
CA SER A 63 -0.78 -9.31 1.53
C SER A 63 -1.15 -7.85 1.32
N VAL A 64 -2.38 -7.61 0.88
CA VAL A 64 -2.98 -6.28 0.81
C VAL A 64 -4.18 -6.27 1.74
N LYS A 65 -4.18 -5.35 2.70
CA LYS A 65 -5.30 -5.11 3.58
C LYS A 65 -5.75 -3.66 3.45
N VAL A 66 -7.04 -3.47 3.24
CA VAL A 66 -7.63 -2.14 3.22
C VAL A 66 -8.68 -2.09 4.30
N GLU A 67 -8.52 -1.14 5.22
CA GLU A 67 -9.48 -0.88 6.27
C GLU A 67 -10.29 0.38 5.95
N ARG A 68 -11.56 0.38 6.33
CA ARG A 68 -12.37 1.60 6.19
C ARG A 68 -11.82 2.66 7.14
N ASP A 69 -11.72 3.89 6.66
CA ASP A 69 -11.26 5.00 7.50
C ASP A 69 -12.23 5.18 8.69
N PRO A 70 -11.75 5.04 9.96
CA PRO A 70 -12.57 5.21 11.15
C PRO A 70 -13.15 6.64 11.26
N GLN A 71 -12.56 7.64 10.60
CA GLN A 71 -12.97 9.05 10.63
C GLN A 71 -13.99 9.44 9.55
N SER A 72 -14.46 8.51 8.71
CA SER A 72 -15.50 8.79 7.70
C SER A 72 -16.84 9.31 8.27
N ARG A 73 -16.98 9.43 9.60
CA ARG A 73 -18.18 9.95 10.26
C ARG A 73 -18.34 11.47 10.28
N LYS A 74 -17.32 12.33 10.27
CA LYS A 74 -17.52 13.79 10.27
C LYS A 74 -16.33 14.58 9.72
N ARG A 75 -16.40 14.96 8.45
CA ARG A 75 -15.90 16.26 8.00
C ARG A 75 -17.10 17.07 7.48
N GLN A 76 -18.00 17.42 8.41
CA GLN A 76 -18.79 18.64 8.27
C GLN A 76 -17.82 19.79 8.56
N ARG A 77 -17.30 20.40 7.50
CA ARG A 77 -16.79 21.77 7.52
C ARG A 77 -17.36 22.47 6.30
#